data_AF-A0A2E5NYC9-F1
#
_entry.id   AF-A0A2E5NYC9-F1
#
_cell.length_a   1.000
_cell.length_b   1.000
_cell.length_c   1.000
_cell.angle_alpha   90.00
_cell.angle_beta   90.00
_cell.angle_gamma   90.00
#
_symmetry.space_group_name_H-M   'P 1'
#
loop_
_entity.id
_entity.type
_entity.pdbx_description
1 polymer ?
#
loop_
_entity_poly.entity_id
_entity_poly.type
_entity_poly.pdbx_seq_one_letter_code
_entity_poly.pdbx_strand_id
1 'polypeptide(L)'
;MMVQPATSKTVYKPVPFWAKLPHPMFFKEATSVAVDSNDNVYVFNRGDHPVIIFDRDGNFLETWGAGEFVRPHGITIDGEDNLYLADDDAHMVEKRTKEGKLIYRLGEKGKPASWQEGDPFNRPTHVAIHPDSGDLFISDGYGNSRVHRYDSDGNYIKSWGEPGSLPGQFSLPHNIAMNGSDRVTVADRENFRLQTFTVDGEFVQQIHSHRPIAIINGNGSDTNLYVAEAGPPPVQEGVRRLGRRVVVMDREGTEMTRFGDEFGGEGHDQFIAPHAIAVDSEGSVYVAEVSYTAFGSQQDPVREVTSLRKWKRASG
;
A
#
# COMPACT_ATOMS: atom_id res chain seq x y z
N MET A 1 -7.93 4.98 24.13
CA MET A 1 -9.30 4.55 23.74
C MET A 1 -9.15 3.87 22.39
N MET A 2 -9.68 2.66 22.20
CA MET A 2 -9.60 2.02 20.88
C MET A 2 -10.40 2.85 19.86
N VAL A 3 -9.75 3.20 18.74
CA VAL A 3 -10.37 3.94 17.63
C VAL A 3 -11.54 3.12 17.10
N GLN A 4 -12.70 3.75 17.03
CA GLN A 4 -13.90 3.14 16.48
C GLN A 4 -13.90 3.27 14.96
N PRO A 5 -14.65 2.40 14.25
CA PRO A 5 -14.86 2.55 12.82
C PRO A 5 -15.21 3.98 12.43
N ALA A 6 -14.55 4.49 11.38
CA ALA A 6 -14.90 5.74 10.73
C ALA A 6 -16.36 5.73 10.25
N THR A 7 -17.00 6.88 10.39
CA THR A 7 -18.38 7.14 9.97
C THR A 7 -18.42 8.29 8.99
N SER A 8 -19.61 8.63 8.49
CA SER A 8 -19.83 9.84 7.70
C SER A 8 -19.59 11.16 8.42
N LYS A 9 -19.37 11.11 9.75
CA LYS A 9 -18.98 12.26 10.56
C LYS A 9 -17.48 12.31 10.84
N THR A 10 -16.74 11.27 10.47
CA THR A 10 -15.30 11.20 10.71
C THR A 10 -14.56 12.13 9.75
N VAL A 11 -13.70 12.98 10.32
CA VAL A 11 -12.96 14.00 9.57
C VAL A 11 -11.48 13.78 9.74
N TYR A 12 -10.75 13.79 8.63
CA TYR A 12 -9.30 13.74 8.59
C TYR A 12 -8.74 15.12 8.26
N LYS A 13 -7.65 15.52 8.94
CA LYS A 13 -6.95 16.78 8.68
C LYS A 13 -5.47 16.51 8.38
N PRO A 14 -4.89 17.18 7.38
CA PRO A 14 -3.47 16.99 7.08
C PRO A 14 -2.63 17.49 8.26
N VAL A 15 -1.46 16.86 8.44
CA VAL A 15 -0.44 17.28 9.41
C VAL A 15 0.76 17.81 8.62
N PRO A 16 0.86 19.14 8.44
CA PRO A 16 1.98 19.74 7.70
C PRO A 16 3.33 19.38 8.30
N PHE A 17 4.31 19.14 7.43
CA PHE A 17 5.72 18.93 7.78
C PHE A 17 5.95 17.83 8.82
N TRP A 18 5.13 16.78 8.80
CA TRP A 18 5.20 15.71 9.79
C TRP A 18 6.54 14.97 9.77
N ALA A 19 7.00 14.50 8.60
CA ALA A 19 8.24 13.73 8.48
C ALA A 19 9.47 14.65 8.57
N LYS A 20 10.24 14.55 9.65
CA LYS A 20 11.44 15.35 9.93
C LYS A 20 12.69 14.57 9.52
N LEU A 21 12.98 14.55 8.22
CA LEU A 21 14.20 13.94 7.69
C LEU A 21 15.44 14.81 8.00
N PRO A 22 16.54 14.22 8.51
CA PRO A 22 17.78 14.95 8.70
C PRO A 22 18.49 15.18 7.36
N HIS A 23 19.05 16.36 7.14
CA HIS A 23 19.90 16.63 5.98
C HIS A 23 21.16 15.73 6.02
N PRO A 24 21.62 15.15 4.89
CA PRO A 24 21.15 15.35 3.51
C PRO A 24 20.12 14.32 3.01
N MET A 25 19.44 13.59 3.89
CA MET A 25 18.46 12.59 3.49
C MET A 25 17.23 13.23 2.85
N PHE A 26 16.69 12.56 1.84
CA PHE A 26 15.46 12.96 1.17
C PHE A 26 14.68 11.73 0.68
N PHE A 27 13.39 11.89 0.43
CA PHE A 27 12.61 10.85 -0.23
C PHE A 27 12.81 10.99 -1.74
N LYS A 28 13.63 10.12 -2.33
CA LYS A 28 13.63 10.02 -3.80
C LYS A 28 12.24 9.60 -4.26
N GLU A 29 11.69 8.56 -3.62
CA GLU A 29 10.33 8.11 -3.87
C GLU A 29 9.88 7.14 -2.78
N ALA A 30 9.07 7.58 -1.82
CA ALA A 30 8.40 6.72 -0.85
C ALA A 30 7.27 5.95 -1.55
N THR A 31 7.48 4.65 -1.75
CA THR A 31 6.54 3.78 -2.46
C THR A 31 5.58 3.09 -1.51
N SER A 32 6.00 2.85 -0.27
CA SER A 32 5.20 2.14 0.71
C SER A 32 5.38 2.67 2.11
N VAL A 33 4.39 2.43 2.96
CA VAL A 33 4.42 2.81 4.36
C VAL A 33 3.70 1.75 5.18
N ALA A 34 4.22 1.43 6.37
CA ALA A 34 3.59 0.58 7.36
C ALA A 34 3.86 1.13 8.77
N VAL A 35 3.07 0.66 9.75
CA VAL A 35 3.15 1.10 11.14
C VAL A 35 3.33 -0.12 12.03
N ASP A 36 4.26 -0.05 12.98
CA ASP A 36 4.51 -1.12 13.96
C ASP A 36 3.63 -1.00 15.22
N SER A 37 3.76 -1.96 16.14
CA SER A 37 3.00 -1.99 17.39
C SER A 37 3.23 -0.79 18.33
N ASN A 38 4.29 0.01 18.10
CA ASN A 38 4.63 1.21 18.88
C ASN A 38 4.26 2.51 18.14
N ASP A 39 3.48 2.41 17.06
CA ASP A 39 3.18 3.51 16.13
C ASP A 39 4.43 4.12 15.45
N ASN A 40 5.54 3.38 15.36
CA ASN A 40 6.64 3.80 14.50
C ASN A 40 6.26 3.57 13.03
N VAL A 41 6.64 4.50 12.17
CA VAL A 41 6.25 4.55 10.78
C VAL A 41 7.43 4.19 9.91
N TYR A 42 7.32 3.06 9.22
CA TYR A 42 8.33 2.52 8.31
C TYR A 42 7.99 2.93 6.90
N VAL A 43 8.88 3.65 6.24
CA VAL A 43 8.72 4.10 4.86
C VAL A 43 9.67 3.32 3.98
N PHE A 44 9.13 2.68 2.95
CA PHE A 44 9.91 1.98 1.94
C PHE A 44 10.10 2.90 0.72
N ASN A 45 11.35 3.20 0.38
CA ASN A 45 11.76 4.31 -0.48
C ASN A 45 12.74 3.84 -1.57
N ARG A 46 12.62 4.33 -2.81
CA ARG A 46 13.51 3.96 -3.94
C ARG A 46 14.84 4.76 -3.99
N GLY A 47 15.20 5.43 -2.90
CA GLY A 47 16.42 6.23 -2.77
C GLY A 47 17.58 5.48 -2.11
N ASP A 48 18.61 6.23 -1.70
CA ASP A 48 19.81 5.69 -1.04
C ASP A 48 19.53 5.09 0.36
N HIS A 49 18.34 5.38 0.88
CA HIS A 49 17.82 4.94 2.17
C HIS A 49 16.52 4.17 1.97
N PRO A 50 16.55 2.86 1.69
CA PRO A 50 15.36 2.11 1.35
C PRO A 50 14.34 2.01 2.47
N VAL A 51 14.75 1.67 3.70
CA VAL A 51 13.86 1.72 4.86
C VAL A 51 14.22 2.93 5.70
N ILE A 52 13.25 3.80 5.94
CA ILE A 52 13.39 4.99 6.80
C ILE A 52 12.30 4.91 7.86
N ILE A 53 12.69 5.05 9.14
CA ILE A 53 11.79 4.86 10.27
C ILE A 53 11.62 6.18 11.02
N PHE A 54 10.38 6.52 11.34
CA PHE A 54 10.02 7.66 12.18
C PHE A 54 9.23 7.19 13.39
N ASP A 55 9.28 7.96 14.48
CA ASP A 55 8.25 7.83 15.51
C ASP A 55 6.91 8.43 15.03
N ARG A 56 5.87 8.25 15.83
CA ARG A 56 4.53 8.77 15.53
C ARG A 56 4.45 10.30 15.38
N ASP A 57 5.38 11.03 16.00
CA ASP A 57 5.49 12.49 15.92
C ASP A 57 6.37 12.95 14.75
N GLY A 58 6.82 11.99 13.93
CA GLY A 58 7.58 12.21 12.71
C GLY A 58 9.04 12.54 12.94
N ASN A 59 9.58 12.28 14.13
CA ASN A 59 11.01 12.38 14.39
C ASN A 59 11.70 11.16 13.76
N PHE A 60 12.76 11.41 12.99
CA PHE A 60 13.58 10.34 12.43
C PHE A 60 14.20 9.48 13.54
N LEU A 61 14.11 8.16 13.38
CA LEU A 61 14.71 7.18 14.28
C LEU A 61 15.95 6.56 13.65
N GLU A 62 15.80 5.89 12.51
CA GLU A 62 16.90 5.21 11.83
C GLU A 62 16.58 4.91 10.36
N THR A 63 17.58 4.36 9.66
CA THR A 63 17.45 3.89 8.27
C THR A 63 18.40 2.72 8.00
N TRP A 64 17.99 1.81 7.12
CA TRP A 64 18.81 0.68 6.68
C TRP A 64 18.40 0.19 5.28
N GLY A 65 19.13 -0.80 4.76
CA GLY A 65 18.83 -1.48 3.50
C GLY A 65 19.51 -0.88 2.27
N ALA A 66 20.42 0.08 2.45
CA ALA A 66 21.13 0.74 1.36
C ALA A 66 21.85 -0.28 0.45
N GLY A 67 21.54 -0.26 -0.84
CA GLY A 67 22.12 -1.18 -1.83
C GLY A 67 21.58 -2.62 -1.80
N GLU A 68 20.63 -2.96 -0.92
CA GLU A 68 20.11 -4.32 -0.81
C GLU A 68 18.93 -4.61 -1.75
N PHE A 69 18.15 -3.57 -2.07
CA PHE A 69 16.93 -3.65 -2.88
C PHE A 69 17.15 -3.14 -4.30
N VAL A 70 16.49 -3.78 -5.28
CA VAL A 70 16.49 -3.39 -6.70
C VAL A 70 15.46 -2.30 -6.92
N ARG A 71 14.21 -2.56 -6.53
CA ARG A 71 13.13 -1.59 -6.59
C ARG A 71 12.12 -1.83 -5.47
N PRO A 72 12.32 -1.16 -4.31
CA PRO A 72 11.34 -1.10 -3.24
C PRO A 72 9.92 -0.83 -3.76
N HIS A 73 8.96 -1.66 -3.33
CA HIS A 73 7.57 -1.55 -3.77
C HIS A 73 6.57 -1.57 -2.60
N GLY A 74 6.51 -2.66 -1.83
CA GLY A 74 5.53 -2.85 -0.75
C GLY A 74 6.18 -3.17 0.59
N ILE A 75 5.63 -2.63 1.68
CA ILE A 75 5.98 -2.99 3.06
C ILE A 75 4.71 -3.28 3.87
N THR A 76 4.71 -4.38 4.60
CA THR A 76 3.66 -4.76 5.57
C THR A 76 4.33 -5.24 6.86
N ILE A 77 3.70 -5.03 8.01
CA ILE A 77 4.23 -5.44 9.32
C ILE A 77 3.25 -6.42 9.96
N ASP A 78 3.74 -7.55 10.48
CA ASP A 78 2.90 -8.53 11.21
C ASP A 78 2.78 -8.18 12.71
N GLY A 79 1.97 -8.95 13.44
CA GLY A 79 1.72 -8.73 14.87
C GLY A 79 2.94 -8.96 15.78
N GLU A 80 4.06 -9.45 15.25
CA GLU A 80 5.33 -9.61 15.95
C GLU A 80 6.35 -8.52 15.55
N ASP A 81 5.91 -7.49 14.83
CA ASP A 81 6.73 -6.44 14.23
C ASP A 81 7.76 -6.95 13.19
N ASN A 82 7.52 -8.11 12.56
CA ASN A 82 8.32 -8.52 11.40
C ASN A 82 7.83 -7.82 10.14
N LEU A 83 8.77 -7.48 9.28
CA LEU A 83 8.56 -6.74 8.03
C LEU A 83 8.46 -7.70 6.84
N TYR A 84 7.47 -7.49 5.98
CA TYR A 84 7.34 -8.16 4.68
C TYR A 84 7.59 -7.13 3.59
N LEU A 85 8.66 -7.34 2.82
CA LEU A 85 9.20 -6.37 1.88
C LEU A 85 9.10 -6.92 0.46
N ALA A 86 8.17 -6.38 -0.32
CA ALA A 86 8.03 -6.69 -1.74
C ALA A 86 8.97 -5.80 -2.57
N ASP A 87 9.92 -6.42 -3.25
CA ASP A 87 10.81 -5.78 -4.21
C ASP A 87 10.40 -6.27 -5.60
N ASP A 88 9.71 -5.40 -6.34
CA ASP A 88 8.99 -5.83 -7.54
C ASP A 88 9.97 -6.20 -8.65
N ASP A 89 11.01 -5.39 -8.86
CA ASP A 89 12.02 -5.64 -9.90
C ASP A 89 13.08 -6.68 -9.46
N ALA A 90 13.13 -7.03 -8.17
CA ALA A 90 13.83 -8.23 -7.71
C ALA A 90 12.99 -9.51 -7.82
N HIS A 91 11.69 -9.41 -8.09
CA HIS A 91 10.75 -10.53 -8.21
C HIS A 91 10.68 -11.39 -6.93
N MET A 92 10.64 -10.75 -5.77
CA MET A 92 10.64 -11.47 -4.50
C MET A 92 9.93 -10.70 -3.39
N VAL A 93 9.59 -11.44 -2.34
CA VAL A 93 9.16 -10.89 -1.05
C VAL A 93 10.10 -11.43 0.03
N GLU A 94 10.59 -10.56 0.92
CA GLU A 94 11.39 -10.99 2.08
C GLU A 94 10.64 -10.73 3.38
N LYS A 95 10.61 -11.73 4.27
CA LYS A 95 10.27 -11.52 5.69
C LYS A 95 11.56 -11.20 6.46
N ARG A 96 11.57 -10.10 7.21
CA ARG A 96 12.71 -9.65 8.02
C ARG A 96 12.26 -9.27 9.43
N THR A 97 13.18 -9.29 10.39
CA THR A 97 12.94 -8.67 11.69
C THR A 97 12.86 -7.15 11.54
N LYS A 98 12.37 -6.44 12.56
CA LYS A 98 12.37 -4.96 12.58
C LYS A 98 13.77 -4.34 12.45
N GLU A 99 14.80 -5.04 12.92
CA GLU A 99 16.22 -4.65 12.75
C GLU A 99 16.79 -5.00 11.36
N GLY A 100 15.95 -5.49 10.43
CA GLY A 100 16.34 -5.76 9.04
C GLY A 100 17.03 -7.12 8.82
N LYS A 101 17.05 -8.02 9.80
CA LYS A 101 17.62 -9.37 9.63
C LYS A 101 16.68 -10.26 8.82
N LEU A 102 17.17 -10.89 7.76
CA LEU A 102 16.39 -11.85 6.96
C LEU A 102 15.93 -13.05 7.79
N ILE A 103 14.63 -13.34 7.71
CA ILE A 103 14.00 -14.56 8.26
C ILE A 103 13.85 -15.57 7.13
N TYR A 104 13.11 -15.23 6.07
CA TYR A 104 13.01 -16.02 4.85
C TYR A 104 12.70 -15.15 3.63
N ARG A 105 12.81 -15.74 2.45
CA ARG A 105 12.50 -15.12 1.15
C ARG A 105 11.55 -16.01 0.36
N LEU A 106 10.56 -15.39 -0.28
CA LEU A 106 9.70 -16.00 -1.29
C LEU A 106 10.12 -15.48 -2.67
N GLY A 107 10.25 -16.39 -3.63
CA GLY A 107 10.82 -16.08 -4.95
C GLY A 107 12.35 -16.09 -4.96
N GLU A 108 12.93 -16.00 -6.15
CA GLU A 108 14.38 -15.96 -6.34
C GLU A 108 14.80 -14.64 -6.97
N LYS A 109 15.73 -13.94 -6.31
CA LYS A 109 16.17 -12.59 -6.71
C LYS A 109 16.61 -12.55 -8.17
N GLY A 110 15.93 -11.72 -8.97
CA GLY A 110 16.24 -11.51 -10.38
C GLY A 110 15.81 -12.65 -11.32
N LYS A 111 14.99 -13.60 -10.84
CA LYS A 111 14.41 -14.67 -11.67
C LYS A 111 12.88 -14.54 -11.70
N PRO A 112 12.32 -13.75 -12.64
CA PRO A 112 10.87 -13.65 -12.78
C PRO A 112 10.26 -14.95 -13.28
N ALA A 113 9.03 -15.23 -12.83
CA ALA A 113 8.15 -16.16 -13.53
C ALA A 113 7.80 -15.64 -14.95
N SER A 114 7.30 -16.52 -15.81
CA SER A 114 6.88 -16.14 -17.17
C SER A 114 5.75 -15.10 -17.14
N TRP A 115 5.80 -14.13 -18.07
CA TRP A 115 4.82 -13.05 -18.18
C TRP A 115 3.40 -13.62 -18.33
N GLN A 116 2.52 -13.32 -17.36
CA GLN A 116 1.09 -13.66 -17.37
C GLN A 116 0.73 -15.16 -17.39
N GLU A 117 1.68 -16.07 -17.13
CA GLU A 117 1.46 -17.52 -17.13
C GLU A 117 0.95 -18.07 -15.78
N GLY A 118 0.98 -17.24 -14.73
CA GLY A 118 0.34 -17.55 -13.45
C GLY A 118 1.22 -18.14 -12.36
N ASP A 119 2.45 -18.53 -12.68
CA ASP A 119 3.44 -18.92 -11.66
C ASP A 119 3.81 -17.73 -10.77
N PRO A 120 4.10 -17.94 -9.47
CA PRO A 120 4.39 -16.84 -8.56
C PRO A 120 5.63 -16.04 -8.89
N PHE A 121 5.53 -14.73 -8.66
CA PHE A 121 6.61 -13.75 -8.67
C PHE A 121 7.11 -13.36 -10.06
N ASN A 122 6.27 -12.60 -10.77
CA ASN A 122 6.71 -11.68 -11.81
C ASN A 122 6.27 -10.25 -11.45
N ARG A 123 7.10 -9.62 -10.61
CA ARG A 123 6.89 -8.27 -10.07
C ARG A 123 5.73 -8.18 -9.05
N PRO A 124 5.87 -8.86 -7.88
CA PRO A 124 4.92 -8.79 -6.79
C PRO A 124 4.83 -7.38 -6.23
N THR A 125 3.65 -7.00 -5.74
CA THR A 125 3.34 -5.62 -5.40
C THR A 125 3.10 -5.39 -3.91
N HIS A 126 2.35 -6.27 -3.25
CA HIS A 126 2.01 -6.11 -1.83
C HIS A 126 1.63 -7.42 -1.15
N VAL A 127 1.66 -7.42 0.19
CA VAL A 127 1.36 -8.59 1.03
C VAL A 127 0.28 -8.22 2.04
N ALA A 128 -0.80 -8.99 2.10
CA ALA A 128 -1.73 -9.03 3.21
C ALA A 128 -1.44 -10.27 4.07
N ILE A 129 -1.61 -10.14 5.38
CA ILE A 129 -1.26 -11.19 6.36
C ILE A 129 -2.53 -11.54 7.12
N HIS A 130 -2.88 -12.83 7.12
CA HIS A 130 -4.03 -13.31 7.87
C HIS A 130 -3.79 -13.11 9.37
N PRO A 131 -4.70 -12.46 10.11
CA PRO A 131 -4.46 -12.09 11.50
C PRO A 131 -4.25 -13.28 12.44
N ASP A 132 -4.97 -14.39 12.18
CA ASP A 132 -4.89 -15.58 13.05
C ASP A 132 -3.85 -16.63 12.60
N SER A 133 -3.81 -17.02 11.32
CA SER A 133 -2.90 -18.08 10.84
C SER A 133 -1.52 -17.59 10.42
N GLY A 134 -1.37 -16.28 10.16
CA GLY A 134 -0.17 -15.73 9.54
C GLY A 134 0.00 -16.07 8.05
N ASP A 135 -0.99 -16.69 7.41
CA ASP A 135 -0.98 -16.94 5.96
C ASP A 135 -0.79 -15.63 5.20
N LEU A 136 -0.05 -15.70 4.11
CA LEU A 136 0.29 -14.55 3.28
C LEU A 136 -0.54 -14.56 2.01
N PHE A 137 -1.01 -13.38 1.63
CA PHE A 137 -1.79 -13.14 0.42
C PHE A 137 -1.08 -12.06 -0.37
N ILE A 138 -0.50 -12.44 -1.51
CA ILE A 138 0.44 -11.60 -2.26
C ILE A 138 -0.19 -11.23 -3.60
N SER A 139 -0.36 -9.94 -3.85
CA SER A 139 -0.73 -9.45 -5.17
C SER A 139 0.49 -9.45 -6.09
N ASP A 140 0.37 -10.06 -7.26
CA ASP A 140 1.42 -10.11 -8.28
C ASP A 140 0.86 -9.54 -9.58
N GLY A 141 1.18 -8.27 -9.82
CA GLY A 141 0.37 -7.45 -10.73
C GLY A 141 1.11 -6.74 -11.86
N TYR A 142 2.41 -6.46 -11.73
CA TYR A 142 3.12 -5.77 -12.81
C TYR A 142 3.55 -6.69 -13.95
N GLY A 143 3.79 -7.97 -13.66
CA GLY A 143 4.11 -9.00 -14.65
C GLY A 143 3.19 -10.21 -14.64
N ASN A 144 2.17 -10.18 -13.79
CA ASN A 144 1.19 -11.24 -13.64
C ASN A 144 -0.21 -10.65 -13.41
N SER A 145 -1.21 -11.52 -13.38
CA SER A 145 -2.60 -11.20 -13.04
C SER A 145 -3.07 -12.22 -12.02
N ARG A 146 -2.37 -12.28 -10.88
CA ARG A 146 -2.57 -13.31 -9.86
C ARG A 146 -2.57 -12.72 -8.45
N VAL A 147 -3.21 -13.48 -7.57
CA VAL A 147 -2.93 -13.46 -6.15
C VAL A 147 -2.38 -14.83 -5.75
N HIS A 148 -1.35 -14.84 -4.93
CA HIS A 148 -0.72 -16.04 -4.41
C HIS A 148 -0.97 -16.15 -2.91
N ARG A 149 -1.28 -17.35 -2.43
CA ARG A 149 -1.39 -17.67 -1.01
C ARG A 149 -0.23 -18.56 -0.58
N TYR A 150 0.42 -18.18 0.51
CA TYR A 150 1.45 -18.94 1.21
C TYR A 150 1.03 -19.14 2.67
N ASP A 151 1.53 -20.18 3.32
CA ASP A 151 1.41 -20.29 4.77
C ASP A 151 2.42 -19.35 5.47
N SER A 152 2.34 -19.28 6.80
CA SER A 152 3.21 -18.43 7.64
C SER A 152 4.68 -18.85 7.66
N ASP A 153 4.98 -20.09 7.25
CA ASP A 153 6.34 -20.62 7.09
C ASP A 153 6.91 -20.34 5.68
N GLY A 154 6.10 -19.77 4.78
CA GLY A 154 6.50 -19.43 3.42
C GLY A 154 6.36 -20.56 2.41
N ASN A 155 5.59 -21.61 2.70
CA ASN A 155 5.27 -22.65 1.73
C ASN A 155 4.10 -22.20 0.84
N TYR A 156 4.23 -22.46 -0.46
CA TYR A 156 3.19 -22.14 -1.44
C TYR A 156 1.94 -23.00 -1.23
N ILE A 157 0.78 -22.38 -1.17
CA ILE A 157 -0.52 -23.07 -1.07
C ILE A 157 -1.22 -23.10 -2.42
N LYS A 158 -1.55 -21.93 -2.99
CA LYS A 158 -2.27 -21.81 -4.27
C LYS A 158 -2.19 -20.42 -4.86
N SER A 159 -2.64 -20.30 -6.10
CA SER A 159 -2.84 -19.03 -6.81
C SER A 159 -4.22 -19.00 -7.43
N TRP A 160 -4.77 -17.79 -7.58
CA TRP A 160 -5.98 -17.55 -8.36
C TRP A 160 -5.87 -16.24 -9.12
N GLY A 161 -6.79 -16.04 -10.06
CA GLY A 161 -6.74 -14.93 -11.01
C GLY A 161 -6.32 -15.38 -12.40
N GLU A 162 -6.68 -14.59 -13.39
CA GLU A 162 -6.16 -14.65 -14.77
C GLU A 162 -6.25 -13.27 -15.44
N PRO A 163 -5.51 -13.01 -16.53
CA PRO A 163 -5.61 -11.74 -17.23
C PRO A 163 -7.03 -11.50 -17.75
N GLY A 164 -7.60 -10.34 -17.45
CA GLY A 164 -8.90 -9.95 -18.00
C GLY A 164 -9.70 -9.00 -17.11
N SER A 165 -10.98 -8.85 -17.43
CA SER A 165 -11.90 -7.88 -16.82
C SER A 165 -13.17 -8.51 -16.25
N LEU A 166 -13.35 -9.83 -16.37
CA LEU A 166 -14.47 -10.54 -15.75
C LEU A 166 -14.25 -10.72 -14.24
N PRO A 167 -15.29 -11.07 -13.46
CA PRO A 167 -15.15 -11.44 -12.06
C PRO A 167 -14.08 -12.52 -11.85
N GLY A 168 -13.17 -12.29 -10.91
CA GLY A 168 -12.06 -13.21 -10.64
C GLY A 168 -10.87 -13.08 -11.59
N GLN A 169 -10.98 -12.30 -12.67
CA GLN A 169 -9.84 -11.92 -13.52
C GLN A 169 -9.21 -10.61 -13.03
N PHE A 170 -7.97 -10.32 -13.41
CA PHE A 170 -7.29 -9.07 -13.06
C PHE A 170 -6.59 -8.45 -14.27
N SER A 171 -6.52 -7.12 -14.28
CA SER A 171 -5.67 -6.37 -15.21
C SER A 171 -4.39 -5.90 -14.54
N LEU A 172 -4.46 -5.46 -13.28
CA LEU A 172 -3.29 -5.08 -12.50
C LEU A 172 -3.65 -5.13 -11.01
N PRO A 173 -3.56 -6.31 -10.36
CA PRO A 173 -3.74 -6.43 -8.92
C PRO A 173 -2.55 -5.75 -8.22
N HIS A 174 -2.76 -4.51 -7.76
CA HIS A 174 -1.67 -3.65 -7.28
C HIS A 174 -1.47 -3.73 -5.77
N ASN A 175 -2.53 -3.95 -5.03
CA ASN A 175 -2.50 -3.96 -3.58
C ASN A 175 -3.59 -4.89 -3.06
N ILE A 176 -3.42 -5.37 -1.84
CA ILE A 176 -4.29 -6.37 -1.24
C ILE A 176 -4.32 -6.14 0.27
N ALA A 177 -5.50 -6.26 0.85
CA ALA A 177 -5.71 -6.17 2.28
C ALA A 177 -6.62 -7.32 2.74
N MET A 178 -6.48 -7.68 4.01
CA MET A 178 -7.49 -8.52 4.65
C MET A 178 -8.82 -7.75 4.70
N ASN A 179 -9.93 -8.45 4.83
CA ASN A 179 -11.22 -7.86 5.12
C ASN A 179 -11.87 -8.73 6.19
N GLY A 180 -11.47 -8.50 7.45
CA GLY A 180 -11.68 -9.45 8.53
C GLY A 180 -10.73 -10.66 8.42
N SER A 181 -11.08 -11.78 9.04
CA SER A 181 -10.33 -13.04 8.99
C SER A 181 -10.88 -14.03 7.96
N ASP A 182 -11.91 -13.66 7.18
CA ASP A 182 -12.59 -14.58 6.26
C ASP A 182 -12.47 -14.18 4.78
N ARG A 183 -12.01 -12.95 4.50
CA ARG A 183 -11.94 -12.40 3.15
C ARG A 183 -10.65 -11.61 2.90
N VAL A 184 -10.33 -11.46 1.62
CA VAL A 184 -9.31 -10.53 1.13
C VAL A 184 -9.91 -9.61 0.07
N THR A 185 -9.50 -8.35 0.04
CA THR A 185 -9.90 -7.38 -0.98
C THR A 185 -8.68 -6.92 -1.76
N VAL A 186 -8.77 -7.01 -3.09
CA VAL A 186 -7.69 -6.70 -4.03
C VAL A 186 -8.03 -5.42 -4.79
N ALA A 187 -7.07 -4.49 -4.85
CA ALA A 187 -7.11 -3.31 -5.68
C ALA A 187 -6.67 -3.66 -7.11
N ASP A 188 -7.64 -3.84 -8.01
CA ASP A 188 -7.40 -4.14 -9.43
C ASP A 188 -7.36 -2.83 -10.22
N ARG A 189 -6.19 -2.17 -10.16
CA ARG A 189 -6.00 -0.75 -10.46
C ARG A 189 -6.49 -0.38 -11.87
N GLU A 190 -6.08 -1.14 -12.88
CA GLU A 190 -6.39 -0.82 -14.28
C GLU A 190 -7.76 -1.31 -14.74
N ASN A 191 -8.47 -2.09 -13.92
CA ASN A 191 -9.90 -2.38 -14.11
C ASN A 191 -10.83 -1.45 -13.31
N PHE A 192 -10.28 -0.46 -12.58
CA PHE A 192 -11.07 0.52 -11.82
C PHE A 192 -12.07 -0.12 -10.86
N ARG A 193 -11.61 -1.14 -10.12
CA ARG A 193 -12.44 -1.88 -9.17
C ARG A 193 -11.66 -2.42 -7.99
N LEU A 194 -12.38 -2.64 -6.90
CA LEU A 194 -11.97 -3.53 -5.83
C LEU A 194 -12.68 -4.86 -6.04
N GLN A 195 -11.97 -5.97 -5.86
CA GLN A 195 -12.55 -7.31 -5.88
C GLN A 195 -12.31 -7.99 -4.53
N THR A 196 -13.37 -8.55 -3.95
CA THR A 196 -13.31 -9.28 -2.68
C THR A 196 -13.45 -10.76 -2.94
N PHE A 197 -12.62 -11.54 -2.26
CA PHE A 197 -12.56 -13.00 -2.33
C PHE A 197 -12.63 -13.58 -0.93
N THR A 198 -13.04 -14.84 -0.81
CA THR A 198 -12.78 -15.62 0.41
C THR A 198 -11.27 -15.82 0.57
N VAL A 199 -10.81 -16.17 1.78
CA VAL A 199 -9.40 -16.60 1.99
C VAL A 199 -9.01 -17.83 1.16
N ASP A 200 -9.98 -18.52 0.57
CA ASP A 200 -9.77 -19.61 -0.37
C ASP A 200 -9.74 -19.18 -1.85
N GLY A 201 -9.81 -17.88 -2.14
CA GLY A 201 -9.70 -17.35 -3.49
C GLY A 201 -10.99 -17.44 -4.31
N GLU A 202 -12.13 -17.72 -3.67
CA GLU A 202 -13.43 -17.72 -4.33
C GLU A 202 -13.97 -16.29 -4.43
N PHE A 203 -14.44 -15.89 -5.61
CA PHE A 203 -14.99 -14.55 -5.84
C PHE A 203 -16.25 -14.33 -4.99
N VAL A 204 -16.29 -13.20 -4.27
CA VAL A 204 -17.45 -12.78 -3.45
C VAL A 204 -18.18 -11.63 -4.12
N GLN A 205 -17.48 -10.52 -4.37
CA GLN A 205 -18.08 -9.32 -4.95
C GLN A 205 -17.03 -8.44 -5.64
N GLN A 206 -17.52 -7.46 -6.39
CA GLN A 206 -16.70 -6.35 -6.89
C GLN A 206 -17.46 -5.03 -6.76
N ILE A 207 -16.72 -3.96 -6.51
CA ILE A 207 -17.25 -2.59 -6.49
C ILE A 207 -16.35 -1.68 -7.32
N HIS A 208 -16.93 -0.65 -7.90
CA HIS A 208 -16.17 0.37 -8.60
C HIS A 208 -15.33 1.19 -7.61
N SER A 209 -14.08 1.47 -7.98
CA SER A 209 -13.24 2.47 -7.33
C SER A 209 -12.32 3.08 -8.40
N HIS A 210 -12.04 4.37 -8.32
CA HIS A 210 -11.28 5.03 -9.38
C HIS A 210 -9.79 4.71 -9.24
N ARG A 211 -9.27 3.82 -10.11
CA ARG A 211 -7.87 3.35 -10.10
C ARG A 211 -7.33 3.09 -8.68
N PRO A 212 -7.96 2.20 -7.90
CA PRO A 212 -7.50 1.91 -6.55
C PRO A 212 -6.07 1.39 -6.61
N ILE A 213 -5.18 2.01 -5.85
CA ILE A 213 -3.75 1.71 -5.89
C ILE A 213 -3.23 1.23 -4.54
N ALA A 214 -3.90 1.59 -3.44
CA ALA A 214 -3.58 1.05 -2.13
C ALA A 214 -4.87 0.73 -1.38
N ILE A 215 -4.83 -0.33 -0.56
CA ILE A 215 -5.91 -0.68 0.35
C ILE A 215 -5.31 -1.18 1.67
N ILE A 216 -5.89 -0.78 2.80
CA ILE A 216 -5.52 -1.29 4.13
C ILE A 216 -6.73 -1.27 5.05
N ASN A 217 -6.71 -2.11 6.08
CA ASN A 217 -7.69 -2.06 7.15
C ASN A 217 -7.38 -0.91 8.12
N GLY A 218 -8.41 -0.45 8.83
CA GLY A 218 -8.22 0.26 10.08
C GLY A 218 -7.49 -0.59 11.12
N ASN A 219 -7.08 0.04 12.22
CA ASN A 219 -6.37 -0.61 13.31
C ASN A 219 -7.31 -0.91 14.50
N GLY A 220 -7.05 -1.99 15.22
CA GLY A 220 -7.79 -2.39 16.40
C GLY A 220 -9.27 -2.67 16.13
N SER A 221 -10.15 -1.82 16.68
CA SER A 221 -11.61 -1.97 16.50
C SER A 221 -12.14 -1.33 15.22
N ASP A 222 -11.32 -0.57 14.49
CA ASP A 222 -11.69 0.01 13.20
C ASP A 222 -11.65 -1.06 12.11
N THR A 223 -12.82 -1.49 11.67
CA THR A 223 -12.98 -2.51 10.62
C THR A 223 -13.11 -1.92 9.21
N ASN A 224 -12.94 -0.60 9.05
CA ASN A 224 -13.03 0.04 7.75
C ASN A 224 -11.89 -0.35 6.82
N LEU A 225 -12.16 -0.25 5.53
CA LEU A 225 -11.17 -0.31 4.46
C LEU A 225 -10.84 1.12 4.03
N TYR A 226 -9.56 1.46 4.10
CA TYR A 226 -9.03 2.70 3.56
C TYR A 226 -8.49 2.38 2.17
N VAL A 227 -8.85 3.18 1.18
CA VAL A 227 -8.49 2.95 -0.22
C VAL A 227 -7.93 4.23 -0.81
N ALA A 228 -6.67 4.20 -1.25
CA ALA A 228 -6.09 5.30 -2.00
C ALA A 228 -6.38 5.11 -3.48
N GLU A 229 -6.81 6.20 -4.13
CA GLU A 229 -7.07 6.27 -5.56
C GLU A 229 -5.90 6.97 -6.26
N ALA A 230 -5.40 6.36 -7.34
CA ALA A 230 -4.36 6.97 -8.18
C ALA A 230 -4.90 8.19 -8.95
N GLY A 231 -4.01 8.89 -9.64
CA GLY A 231 -4.40 9.95 -10.58
C GLY A 231 -5.25 9.42 -11.74
N PRO A 232 -6.11 10.28 -12.32
CA PRO A 232 -6.90 9.90 -13.48
C PRO A 232 -6.00 9.61 -14.71
N PRO A 233 -6.51 8.86 -15.70
CA PRO A 233 -5.82 8.73 -16.98
C PRO A 233 -5.67 10.10 -17.68
N PRO A 234 -4.71 10.27 -18.62
CA PRO A 234 -4.39 11.57 -19.22
C PRO A 234 -5.59 12.33 -19.82
N VAL A 235 -6.57 11.62 -20.39
CA VAL A 235 -7.79 12.23 -20.97
C VAL A 235 -8.71 12.87 -19.93
N GLN A 236 -8.52 12.54 -18.65
CA GLN A 236 -9.30 13.04 -17.51
C GLN A 236 -8.46 13.91 -16.56
N GLU A 237 -7.25 14.29 -16.95
CA GLU A 237 -6.40 15.16 -16.14
C GLU A 237 -7.09 16.51 -15.86
N GLY A 238 -7.01 16.98 -14.61
CA GLY A 238 -7.65 18.23 -14.18
C GLY A 238 -9.17 18.14 -13.91
N VAL A 239 -9.81 16.98 -14.09
CA VAL A 239 -11.20 16.79 -13.68
C VAL A 239 -11.31 16.82 -12.16
N ARG A 240 -12.19 17.71 -11.65
CA ARG A 240 -12.42 17.87 -10.21
C ARG A 240 -12.88 16.57 -9.55
N ARG A 241 -12.33 16.27 -8.38
CA ARG A 241 -12.74 15.16 -7.49
C ARG A 241 -12.66 13.79 -8.18
N LEU A 242 -11.67 13.58 -9.04
CA LEU A 242 -11.45 12.31 -9.72
C LEU A 242 -10.07 11.74 -9.38
N GLY A 243 -10.05 10.66 -8.61
CA GLY A 243 -8.81 10.07 -8.09
C GLY A 243 -8.10 10.95 -7.06
N ARG A 244 -6.81 10.65 -6.80
CA ARG A 244 -5.90 11.40 -5.91
C ARG A 244 -6.51 11.73 -4.55
N ARG A 245 -7.08 10.71 -3.90
CA ARG A 245 -7.75 10.83 -2.60
C ARG A 245 -7.71 9.51 -1.86
N VAL A 246 -8.09 9.55 -0.59
CA VAL A 246 -8.39 8.36 0.19
C VAL A 246 -9.89 8.28 0.43
N VAL A 247 -10.46 7.12 0.13
CA VAL A 247 -11.86 6.77 0.41
C VAL A 247 -11.87 5.76 1.55
N VAL A 248 -12.69 6.00 2.55
CA VAL A 248 -12.86 5.10 3.70
C VAL A 248 -14.22 4.43 3.58
N MET A 249 -14.22 3.11 3.56
CA MET A 249 -15.41 2.29 3.31
C MET A 249 -15.64 1.30 4.46
N ASP A 250 -16.87 0.85 4.66
CA ASP A 250 -17.13 -0.33 5.47
C ASP A 250 -16.66 -1.62 4.76
N ARG A 251 -16.78 -2.76 5.44
CA ARG A 251 -16.35 -4.07 4.92
C ARG A 251 -17.11 -4.49 3.65
N GLU A 252 -18.30 -3.95 3.41
CA GLU A 252 -19.12 -4.27 2.24
C GLU A 252 -18.92 -3.29 1.08
N GLY A 253 -18.11 -2.25 1.27
CA GLY A 253 -17.77 -1.27 0.24
C GLY A 253 -18.63 -0.01 0.27
N THR A 254 -19.45 0.19 1.28
CA THR A 254 -20.19 1.44 1.47
C THR A 254 -19.21 2.52 1.90
N GLU A 255 -19.15 3.62 1.16
CA GLU A 255 -18.32 4.74 1.56
C GLU A 255 -18.85 5.40 2.84
N MET A 256 -17.96 5.50 3.83
CA MET A 256 -18.20 6.20 5.08
C MET A 256 -17.76 7.65 4.96
N THR A 257 -16.52 7.91 4.52
CA THR A 257 -15.96 9.26 4.37
C THR A 257 -14.85 9.25 3.33
N ARG A 258 -14.35 10.43 2.96
CA ARG A 258 -13.20 10.59 2.06
C ARG A 258 -12.41 11.84 2.41
N PHE A 259 -11.13 11.87 2.05
CA PHE A 259 -10.26 13.03 2.23
C PHE A 259 -9.19 13.12 1.15
N GLY A 260 -8.61 14.31 1.02
CA GLY A 260 -7.93 14.77 -0.18
C GLY A 260 -8.70 15.94 -0.82
N ASP A 261 -8.00 16.85 -1.45
CA ASP A 261 -8.56 18.02 -2.11
C ASP A 261 -9.34 17.68 -3.40
N GLU A 262 -10.03 18.67 -3.98
CA GLU A 262 -10.70 18.50 -5.27
C GLU A 262 -9.73 18.36 -6.45
N PHE A 263 -8.48 18.82 -6.30
CA PHE A 263 -7.43 18.69 -7.32
C PHE A 263 -6.19 17.99 -6.76
N GLY A 264 -5.39 17.45 -7.67
CA GLY A 264 -4.05 16.99 -7.32
C GLY A 264 -3.08 18.16 -7.17
N GLY A 265 -2.03 17.96 -6.36
CA GLY A 265 -1.01 18.98 -6.16
C GLY A 265 -0.15 18.76 -4.91
N GLU A 266 0.65 19.78 -4.60
CA GLU A 266 1.62 19.74 -3.51
C GLU A 266 1.09 20.29 -2.18
N GLY A 267 -0.07 20.97 -2.18
CA GLY A 267 -0.72 21.48 -0.97
C GLY A 267 -0.90 20.39 0.09
N HIS A 268 -0.90 20.74 1.38
CA HIS A 268 -0.88 19.74 2.47
C HIS A 268 -2.08 18.78 2.45
N ASP A 269 -3.22 19.23 1.94
CA ASP A 269 -4.46 18.49 1.74
C ASP A 269 -4.62 17.85 0.35
N GLN A 270 -3.66 18.07 -0.56
CA GLN A 270 -3.66 17.52 -1.91
C GLN A 270 -2.82 16.25 -2.00
N PHE A 271 -3.02 15.47 -3.06
CA PHE A 271 -2.16 14.35 -3.43
C PHE A 271 -1.69 14.49 -4.88
N ILE A 272 -0.49 14.01 -5.19
CA ILE A 272 0.03 13.90 -6.56
C ILE A 272 -0.19 12.48 -7.07
N ALA A 273 0.31 11.49 -6.32
CA ALA A 273 0.33 10.10 -6.73
C ALA A 273 0.35 9.16 -5.51
N PRO A 274 -0.75 9.05 -4.76
CA PRO A 274 -0.89 8.05 -3.69
C PRO A 274 -0.50 6.67 -4.19
N HIS A 275 0.20 5.89 -3.37
CA HIS A 275 0.72 4.59 -3.79
C HIS A 275 0.61 3.51 -2.70
N ALA A 276 0.73 3.90 -1.43
CA ALA A 276 0.46 3.03 -0.29
C ALA A 276 -0.10 3.82 0.88
N ILE A 277 -0.72 3.12 1.82
CA ILE A 277 -1.35 3.69 2.99
C ILE A 277 -1.13 2.81 4.22
N ALA A 278 -1.04 3.44 5.39
CA ALA A 278 -1.02 2.77 6.68
C ALA A 278 -1.85 3.56 7.71
N VAL A 279 -2.34 2.88 8.74
CA VAL A 279 -3.16 3.46 9.80
C VAL A 279 -2.55 3.13 11.17
N ASP A 280 -2.26 4.15 11.98
CA ASP A 280 -1.74 3.94 13.34
C ASP A 280 -2.84 3.64 14.37
N SER A 281 -2.44 3.37 15.62
CA SER A 281 -3.36 3.05 16.71
C SER A 281 -4.31 4.19 17.09
N GLU A 282 -4.02 5.43 16.67
CA GLU A 282 -4.88 6.62 16.86
C GLU A 282 -5.77 6.90 15.64
N GLY A 283 -5.70 6.05 14.62
CA GLY A 283 -6.47 6.18 13.38
C GLY A 283 -5.91 7.27 12.47
N SER A 284 -4.69 7.76 12.68
CA SER A 284 -4.04 8.62 11.69
C SER A 284 -3.63 7.81 10.48
N VAL A 285 -3.80 8.39 9.31
CA VAL A 285 -3.49 7.77 8.02
C VAL A 285 -2.19 8.35 7.47
N TYR A 286 -1.26 7.48 7.11
CA TYR A 286 -0.03 7.81 6.41
C TYR A 286 -0.19 7.41 4.95
N VAL A 287 0.23 8.27 4.03
CA VAL A 287 0.12 8.03 2.59
C VAL A 287 1.49 8.24 1.96
N ALA A 288 2.06 7.17 1.42
CA ALA A 288 3.26 7.22 0.60
C ALA A 288 2.87 7.51 -0.86
N GLU A 289 3.65 8.35 -1.53
CA GLU A 289 3.38 8.80 -2.89
C GLU A 289 4.58 8.62 -3.82
N VAL A 290 4.33 8.06 -5.00
CA VAL A 290 5.32 7.93 -6.08
C VAL A 290 5.43 9.21 -6.92
N SER A 291 5.45 10.35 -6.24
CA SER A 291 5.33 11.68 -6.84
C SER A 291 6.51 12.05 -7.73
N TYR A 292 7.71 11.55 -7.44
CA TYR A 292 8.88 11.80 -8.29
C TYR A 292 8.66 11.22 -9.69
N THR A 293 8.37 9.92 -9.82
CA THR A 293 8.06 9.28 -11.11
C THR A 293 6.86 9.91 -11.79
N ALA A 294 5.80 10.22 -11.03
CA ALA A 294 4.57 10.75 -11.59
C ALA A 294 4.68 12.21 -12.06
N PHE A 295 5.57 13.01 -11.47
CA PHE A 295 5.61 14.45 -11.70
C PHE A 295 7.02 15.06 -11.59
N GLY A 296 7.74 14.82 -10.49
CA GLY A 296 9.04 15.46 -10.22
C GLY A 296 10.13 15.21 -11.27
N SER A 297 10.19 13.99 -11.80
CA SER A 297 11.14 13.56 -12.84
C SER A 297 10.83 14.12 -14.23
N GLN A 298 9.66 14.72 -14.40
CA GLN A 298 9.19 15.30 -15.66
C GLN A 298 9.34 16.83 -15.67
N GLN A 299 9.82 17.43 -14.57
CA GLN A 299 10.08 18.87 -14.47
C GLN A 299 11.43 19.24 -15.08
N ASP A 300 11.58 20.52 -15.45
CA ASP A 300 12.84 21.11 -15.88
C ASP A 300 13.16 22.38 -15.05
N PRO A 301 14.13 22.33 -14.12
CA PRO A 301 14.94 21.17 -13.77
C PRO A 301 14.13 20.11 -13.02
N VAL A 302 14.60 18.86 -13.06
CA VAL A 302 14.08 17.78 -12.21
C VAL A 302 14.17 18.21 -10.75
N ARG A 303 13.11 17.96 -9.98
CA ARG A 303 13.05 18.33 -8.57
C ARG A 303 12.42 17.27 -7.70
N GLU A 304 12.80 17.31 -6.42
CA GLU A 304 12.10 16.59 -5.37
C GLU A 304 10.70 17.19 -5.16
N VAL A 305 9.76 16.32 -4.82
CA VAL A 305 8.34 16.64 -4.60
C VAL A 305 7.84 15.83 -3.41
N THR A 306 6.76 16.30 -2.79
CA THR A 306 6.18 15.63 -1.61
C THR A 306 5.90 14.16 -1.91
N SER A 307 6.43 13.27 -1.06
CA SER A 307 6.36 11.82 -1.25
C SER A 307 5.74 11.10 -0.04
N LEU A 308 5.51 11.79 1.07
CA LEU A 308 4.91 11.21 2.28
C LEU A 308 4.01 12.23 2.98
N ARG A 309 2.81 11.80 3.38
CA ARG A 309 1.82 12.66 4.05
C ARG A 309 1.20 11.96 5.24
N LYS A 310 0.94 12.70 6.32
CA LYS A 310 0.14 12.25 7.47
C LYS A 310 -1.17 13.02 7.53
N TRP A 311 -2.25 12.30 7.84
CA TRP A 311 -3.57 12.83 8.11
C TRP A 311 -4.04 12.34 9.47
N LYS A 312 -4.37 13.25 10.39
CA LYS A 312 -4.89 12.88 11.71
C LYS A 312 -6.42 12.77 11.68
N ARG A 313 -6.97 11.76 12.36
CA ARG A 313 -8.40 11.66 12.64
C ARG A 313 -8.77 12.76 13.65
N ALA A 314 -9.44 13.81 13.18
CA ALA A 314 -9.67 15.02 13.96
C ALA A 314 -10.98 14.99 14.77
N SER A 315 -11.98 14.22 14.32
CA SER A 315 -13.28 14.08 14.98
C SER A 315 -14.05 12.89 14.42
N GLY A 316 -15.16 12.55 15.10
CA GLY A 316 -16.10 11.48 14.75
C GLY A 316 -15.56 10.12 15.13
#